data_AF-A0A8T4YQI8-F1
#
_entry.id   AF-A0A8T4YQI8-F1
#
_cell.length_a   1.000
_cell.length_b   1.000
_cell.length_c   1.000
_cell.angle_alpha   90.00
_cell.angle_beta   90.00
_cell.angle_gamma   90.00
#
_symmetry.space_group_name_H-M   'P 1'
#
loop_
_entity.id
_entity.type
_entity.pdbx_description
1 polymer ?
#
loop_
_entity_poly.entity_id
_entity_poly.type
_entity_poly.pdbx_seq_one_letter_code
_entity_poly.pdbx_strand_id
1 'polypeptide(L)' 'MGTEDIVVAITIDGRDIPLNRFVQKFVSSVVAGMIDSLRGVDGWEGATVTVKRKSGRNC' A
#
# COMPACT_ATOMS: atom_id res chain seq x y z
N MET A 1 10.56 16.52 -9.88
CA MET A 1 9.55 15.62 -9.28
C MET A 1 9.28 14.52 -10.27
N GLY A 2 10.06 13.44 -10.20
CA GLY A 2 9.88 12.29 -11.08
C GLY A 2 8.57 11.59 -10.70
N THR A 3 7.66 11.44 -11.66
CA THR A 3 6.55 10.51 -11.53
C THR A 3 7.12 9.11 -11.67
N GLU A 4 7.55 8.54 -10.56
CA GLU A 4 7.71 7.10 -10.44
C GLU A 4 6.28 6.53 -10.34
N ASP A 5 5.83 5.87 -11.40
CA ASP A 5 4.53 5.19 -11.42
C ASP A 5 4.58 3.99 -10.48
N ILE A 6 4.31 4.24 -9.19
CA ILE A 6 4.18 3.19 -8.17
C ILE A 6 2.90 2.40 -8.45
N VAL A 7 3.09 1.13 -8.82
CA VAL A 7 2.00 0.18 -9.06
C VAL A 7 1.57 -0.45 -7.74
N VAL A 8 0.29 -0.36 -7.44
CA VAL A 8 -0.31 -0.98 -6.25
C VAL A 8 -1.21 -2.15 -6.65
N ALA A 9 -1.04 -3.27 -5.97
CA ALA A 9 -1.98 -4.39 -5.99
C ALA A 9 -2.61 -4.54 -4.60
N ILE A 10 -3.91 -4.79 -4.54
CA ILE A 10 -4.63 -5.06 -3.28
C ILE A 10 -5.21 -6.46 -3.36
N THR A 11 -4.82 -7.28 -2.39
CA THR A 11 -5.36 -8.63 -2.22
C THR A 11 -6.25 -8.68 -0.98
N ILE A 12 -7.49 -9.14 -1.14
CA ILE A 12 -8.44 -9.35 -0.04
C ILE A 12 -8.79 -10.84 0.01
N ASP A 13 -8.51 -11.49 1.13
CA ASP A 13 -8.78 -12.93 1.33
C ASP A 13 -8.22 -13.81 0.19
N GLY A 14 -7.02 -13.47 -0.30
CA GLY A 14 -6.34 -14.17 -1.39
C GLY A 14 -6.83 -13.81 -2.80
N ARG A 15 -7.76 -12.87 -2.95
CA ARG A 15 -8.30 -12.43 -4.24
C ARG A 15 -7.72 -11.07 -4.64
N ASP A 16 -7.22 -10.99 -5.87
CA ASP A 16 -6.80 -9.71 -6.45
C ASP A 16 -8.02 -8.83 -6.74
N ILE A 17 -7.97 -7.58 -6.31
CA ILE A 17 -9.05 -6.62 -6.49
C ILE A 17 -8.63 -5.59 -7.54
N PRO A 18 -9.36 -5.50 -8.67
CA PRO A 18 -9.04 -4.54 -9.71
C PRO A 18 -9.22 -3.12 -9.18
N LEU A 19 -8.15 -2.32 -9.29
CA LEU A 19 -8.15 -0.93 -8.84
C LEU A 19 -8.42 0.00 -10.03
N ASN A 20 -9.22 1.03 -9.78
CA ASN A 20 -9.35 2.13 -10.72
C ASN A 20 -8.19 3.12 -10.56
N ARG A 21 -8.04 4.03 -11.54
CA ARG A 21 -6.97 5.02 -11.58
C ARG A 21 -6.91 5.92 -10.34
N PHE A 22 -8.06 6.27 -9.78
CA PHE A 22 -8.12 7.10 -8.57
C PHE A 22 -7.56 6.34 -7.36
N VAL A 23 -8.04 5.11 -7.13
CA VAL A 23 -7.60 4.28 -6.00
C VAL A 23 -6.11 3.95 -6.12
N GLN A 24 -5.64 3.61 -7.32
CA GLN A 24 -4.23 3.33 -7.57
C GLN A 24 -3.34 4.53 -7.19
N LYS A 25 -3.70 5.75 -7.65
CA LYS A 25 -2.96 6.98 -7.33
C LYS A 25 -3.04 7.35 -5.85
N PHE A 26 -4.20 7.19 -5.24
CA PHE A 26 -4.39 7.53 -3.83
C PHE A 26 -3.54 6.63 -2.93
N VAL A 27 -3.66 5.31 -3.10
CA VAL A 27 -2.93 4.34 -2.26
C VAL A 27 -1.43 4.45 -2.50
N SER A 28 -0.99 4.58 -3.74
CA SER A 28 0.44 4.71 -4.04
C SER A 28 1.04 5.94 -3.38
N SER A 29 0.36 7.08 -3.41
CA SER A 29 0.82 8.33 -2.80
C SER A 29 0.91 8.21 -1.28
N VAL A 30 -0.09 7.59 -0.64
CA VAL A 30 -0.11 7.38 0.81
C VAL A 30 0.99 6.42 1.23
N VAL A 31 1.12 5.27 0.57
CA VAL A 31 2.13 4.25 0.91
C VAL A 31 3.55 4.77 0.68
N ALA A 32 3.80 5.47 -0.42
CA ALA A 32 5.08 6.10 -0.68
C ALA A 32 5.46 7.10 0.41
N GLY A 33 4.54 8.01 0.76
CA GLY A 33 4.76 8.97 1.85
C GLY A 33 4.96 8.31 3.21
N MET A 34 4.27 7.18 3.47
CA MET A 34 4.50 6.39 4.67
C MET A 34 5.92 5.81 4.71
N ILE A 35 6.40 5.22 3.62
CA ILE A 35 7.75 4.61 3.55
C ILE A 35 8.84 5.68 3.65
N ASP A 36 8.69 6.80 2.93
CA ASP A 36 9.64 7.92 2.94
C ASP A 36 9.80 8.55 4.34
N SER A 37 8.75 8.45 5.17
CA SER A 37 8.82 8.91 6.56
C SER A 37 9.59 7.96 7.50
N LEU A 38 9.91 6.74 7.07
CA LEU A 38 10.63 5.75 7.88
C LEU A 38 12.13 6.01 7.86
N ARG A 39 12.74 6.12 9.04
CA ARG A 39 14.20 6.27 9.15
C ARG A 39 14.93 5.00 8.74
N GLY A 40 15.94 5.14 7.88
CA GLY A 40 16.81 4.05 7.47
C GLY A 40 16.24 3.16 6.37
N VAL A 41 15.19 3.63 5.67
CA VAL A 41 14.62 2.96 4.50
C VAL A 41 14.82 3.88 3.29
N ASP A 42 15.86 3.61 2.51
CA ASP A 42 16.21 4.36 1.31
C ASP A 42 16.30 3.44 0.10
N GLY A 43 15.98 3.95 -1.10
CA GLY A 43 16.20 3.24 -2.37
C GLY A 43 15.42 1.92 -2.51
N TRP A 44 14.20 1.86 -2.00
CA TRP A 44 13.37 0.67 -2.06
C TRP A 44 12.79 0.44 -3.46
N GLU A 45 12.85 -0.80 -3.95
CA GLU A 45 12.22 -1.20 -5.23
C GLU A 45 10.77 -1.69 -5.03
N GLY A 46 10.45 -2.18 -3.83
CA GLY A 46 9.11 -2.66 -3.50
C GLY A 46 8.88 -2.77 -2.00
N ALA A 47 7.62 -2.68 -1.60
CA ALA A 47 7.20 -2.81 -0.21
C ALA A 47 5.91 -3.64 -0.11
N THR A 48 5.79 -4.44 0.95
CA THR A 48 4.57 -5.21 1.25
C THR A 48 3.94 -4.69 2.53
N VAL A 49 2.68 -4.25 2.43
CA VAL A 49 1.89 -3.80 3.59
C VAL A 49 0.79 -4.82 3.84
N THR A 50 0.78 -5.44 5.03
CA THR A 50 -0.26 -6.39 5.44
C THR A 50 -1.13 -5.78 6.53
N VAL A 51 -2.42 -5.63 6.26
CA VAL A 51 -3.41 -5.17 7.24
C VAL A 51 -4.28 -6.34 7.67
N LYS A 52 -4.33 -6.63 8.97
CA LYS A 52 -5.20 -7.65 9.55
C LYS A 52 -6.27 -6.99 10.40
N ARG A 53 -7.55 -7.28 10.12
CA ARG A 53 -8.65 -6.86 11.00
C ARG A 53 -8.70 -7.82 12.19
N LYS A 54 -8.38 -7.34 13.39
CA LYS A 54 -8.64 -8.11 14.62
C LYS A 54 -10.17 -8.19 14.78
N SER A 55 -10.76 -9.35 14.50
CA SER A 55 -12.17 -9.63 14.79
C SER A 55 -12.33 -9.71 16.30
N GLY A 56 -12.53 -8.56 16.95
CA GLY A 56 -12.96 -8.49 18.34
C GLY A 56 -14.46 -8.71 18.40
N ARG A 57 -14.91 -9.97 18.32
CA ARG A 57 -16.13 -10.35 19.04
C ARG A 57 -15.73 -10.43 20.50
N ASN A 58 -15.92 -9.34 21.24
CA ASN A 58 -15.94 -9.44 22.68
C ASN A 58 -17.22 -10.20 23.02
N CYS A 59 -17.07 -11.43 23.55
CA CYS A 59 -18.16 -12.17 24.16
C CYS A 59 -18.76 -11.38 25.31
#